data_AF-A0A973P833-F1
#
_entry.id   AF-A0A973P833-F1
#
_cell.length_a   1.000
_cell.length_b   1.000
_cell.length_c   1.000
_cell.angle_alpha   90.00
_cell.angle_beta   90.00
_cell.angle_gamma   90.00
#
_symmetry.space_group_name_H-M   'P 1'
#
loop_
_entity.id
_entity.type
_entity.pdbx_description
1 polymer ?
#
loop_
_entity_poly.entity_id
_entity_poly.type
_entity_poly.pdbx_seq_one_letter_code
_entity_poly.pdbx_strand_id
1 'polypeptide(L)'
;GARVPAVGFVVNTRTRGMLTEAERLLRRDLKLDQGSYNPGGDPTSAGTHDGGGVVDVSVQGMTAATRVAVTKVLRRVGFAAWVRSPRQGDWPWHIHAVAISDTSLSGQAQAQVGDYYLGLNGLANKGQDDGPAVPIRTWEEYRRR
;
A
#
# COMPACT_ATOMS: atom_id res chain seq x y z
N GLY A 1 -10.46 -10.91 5.77
CA GLY A 1 -11.73 -11.04 5.02
C GLY A 1 -11.59 -12.06 3.92
N ALA A 2 -12.66 -12.41 3.20
CA ALA A 2 -12.57 -13.31 2.05
C ALA A 2 -11.64 -12.74 0.97
N ARG A 3 -10.95 -13.63 0.24
CA ARG A 3 -10.18 -13.24 -0.96
C ARG A 3 -11.15 -12.89 -2.07
N VAL A 4 -10.93 -11.76 -2.73
CA VAL A 4 -11.78 -11.22 -3.79
C VAL A 4 -10.91 -10.70 -4.93
N PRO A 5 -11.40 -10.77 -6.18
CA PRO A 5 -10.72 -10.10 -7.29
C PRO A 5 -10.69 -8.57 -7.11
N ALA A 6 -9.59 -7.95 -7.52
CA ALA A 6 -9.41 -6.52 -7.71
C ALA A 6 -8.59 -6.30 -9.01
N VAL A 7 -9.31 -5.99 -10.10
CA VAL A 7 -8.76 -5.65 -11.43
C VAL A 7 -7.56 -6.52 -11.84
N GLY A 8 -7.79 -7.82 -12.04
CA GLY A 8 -6.77 -8.78 -12.48
C GLY A 8 -5.91 -9.39 -11.36
N PHE A 9 -6.00 -8.87 -10.13
CA PHE A 9 -5.28 -9.39 -8.96
C PHE A 9 -6.23 -9.88 -7.88
N VAL A 10 -5.67 -10.49 -6.83
CA VAL A 10 -6.39 -10.91 -5.63
C VAL A 10 -6.06 -9.96 -4.48
N VAL A 11 -7.07 -9.55 -3.73
CA VAL A 11 -6.93 -8.85 -2.44
C VAL A 11 -7.96 -9.44 -1.48
N ASN A 12 -8.01 -8.98 -0.23
CA ASN A 12 -9.14 -9.31 0.63
C ASN A 12 -10.24 -8.23 0.59
N THR A 13 -11.46 -8.58 1.02
CA THR A 13 -12.61 -7.65 1.00
C THR A 13 -12.35 -6.32 1.70
N ARG A 14 -11.54 -6.33 2.77
CA ARG A 14 -11.19 -5.12 3.53
C ARG A 14 -10.30 -4.20 2.69
N THR A 15 -9.22 -4.74 2.13
CA THR A 15 -8.32 -4.01 1.21
C THR A 15 -9.08 -3.47 0.00
N ARG A 16 -9.99 -4.26 -0.60
CA ARG A 16 -10.84 -3.79 -1.71
C ARG A 16 -11.69 -2.59 -1.29
N GLY A 17 -12.32 -2.65 -0.11
CA GLY A 17 -13.12 -1.54 0.41
C GLY A 17 -12.29 -0.26 0.64
N MET A 18 -11.06 -0.41 1.15
CA MET A 18 -10.15 0.73 1.32
C MET A 18 -9.73 1.33 -0.02
N LEU A 19 -9.44 0.50 -1.03
CA LEU A 19 -9.10 0.96 -2.39
C LEU A 19 -10.27 1.71 -3.04
N THR A 20 -11.48 1.15 -2.98
CA THR A 20 -12.68 1.82 -3.50
C THR A 20 -12.93 3.17 -2.83
N GLU A 21 -12.69 3.27 -1.53
CA GLU A 21 -12.80 4.55 -0.83
C GLU A 21 -11.71 5.55 -1.24
N ALA A 22 -10.48 5.08 -1.44
CA ALA A 22 -9.41 5.91 -1.96
C ALA A 22 -9.75 6.44 -3.37
N GLU A 23 -10.25 5.58 -4.26
CA GLU A 23 -10.71 5.96 -5.61
C GLU A 23 -11.81 7.02 -5.55
N ARG A 24 -12.80 6.84 -4.66
CA ARG A 24 -13.89 7.81 -4.44
C ARG A 24 -13.35 9.18 -4.01
N LEU A 25 -12.40 9.20 -3.06
CA LEU A 25 -11.78 10.44 -2.58
C LEU A 25 -10.92 11.12 -3.66
N LEU A 26 -10.24 10.33 -4.50
CA LEU A 26 -9.40 10.81 -5.58
C LEU A 26 -10.19 11.22 -6.82
N ARG A 27 -11.45 10.77 -6.95
CA ARG A 27 -12.25 10.81 -8.18
C ARG A 27 -11.48 10.21 -9.36
N ARG A 28 -10.80 9.09 -9.12
CA ARG A 28 -9.92 8.40 -10.06
C ARG A 28 -9.84 6.92 -9.72
N ASP A 29 -9.89 6.08 -10.74
CA ASP A 29 -9.64 4.65 -10.62
C ASP A 29 -8.15 4.37 -10.43
N LEU A 30 -7.84 3.46 -9.51
CA LEU A 30 -6.49 2.99 -9.25
C LEU A 30 -6.28 1.67 -9.99
N LYS A 31 -5.15 1.57 -10.70
CA LYS A 31 -4.69 0.33 -11.32
C LYS A 31 -3.65 -0.31 -10.42
N LEU A 32 -3.69 -1.62 -10.28
CA LEU A 32 -2.68 -2.36 -9.52
C LEU A 32 -1.63 -2.90 -10.49
N ASP A 33 -0.36 -2.85 -10.08
CA ASP A 33 0.73 -3.61 -10.70
C ASP A 33 0.88 -4.97 -9.99
N GLN A 34 0.50 -5.05 -8.71
CA GLN A 34 0.52 -6.27 -7.90
C GLN A 34 -0.55 -6.25 -6.80
N GLY A 35 -1.14 -7.43 -6.52
CA GLY A 35 -2.09 -7.64 -5.43
C GLY A 35 -1.53 -8.38 -4.23
N SER A 36 -2.42 -8.79 -3.34
CA SER A 36 -2.12 -9.61 -2.17
C SER A 36 -2.14 -11.11 -2.48
N TYR A 37 -1.66 -11.94 -1.54
CA TYR A 37 -1.61 -13.39 -1.63
C TYR A 37 -0.85 -13.89 -2.87
N ASN A 38 0.27 -13.26 -3.17
CA ASN A 38 1.10 -13.52 -4.35
C ASN A 38 2.49 -14.09 -3.97
N PRO A 39 2.56 -15.24 -3.28
CA PRO A 39 3.84 -15.81 -2.88
C PRO A 39 4.69 -16.17 -4.10
N GLY A 40 5.91 -15.66 -4.12
CA GLY A 40 6.87 -15.89 -5.22
C GLY A 40 6.51 -15.22 -6.55
N GLY A 41 5.50 -14.34 -6.58
CA GLY A 41 5.11 -13.63 -7.80
C GLY A 41 6.08 -12.52 -8.24
N ASP A 42 6.80 -11.93 -7.29
CA ASP A 42 7.96 -11.08 -7.55
C ASP A 42 9.00 -11.29 -6.42
N PRO A 43 10.20 -11.82 -6.73
CA PRO A 43 11.25 -12.04 -5.74
C PRO A 43 11.76 -10.74 -5.10
N THR A 44 11.60 -9.59 -5.75
CA THR A 44 12.04 -8.30 -5.22
C THR A 44 11.14 -7.81 -4.08
N SER A 45 9.89 -8.27 -4.00
CA SER A 45 8.97 -7.90 -2.93
C SER A 45 9.31 -8.53 -1.56
N ALA A 46 10.32 -9.41 -1.50
CA ALA A 46 10.80 -10.03 -0.26
C ALA A 46 9.69 -10.64 0.64
N GLY A 47 8.62 -11.17 0.03
CA GLY A 47 7.51 -11.83 0.73
C GLY A 47 6.47 -10.89 1.36
N THR A 48 6.53 -9.57 1.11
CA THR A 48 5.52 -8.63 1.66
C THR A 48 4.11 -8.93 1.12
N HIS A 49 4.00 -9.44 -0.12
CA HIS A 49 2.71 -9.78 -0.76
C HIS A 49 2.22 -11.21 -0.49
N ASP A 50 2.93 -12.01 0.30
CA ASP A 50 2.55 -13.41 0.57
C ASP A 50 1.22 -13.51 1.35
N GLY A 51 0.91 -12.47 2.12
CA GLY A 51 -0.32 -12.31 2.88
C GLY A 51 -1.35 -11.41 2.19
N GLY A 52 -2.44 -11.09 2.90
CA GLY A 52 -3.41 -10.09 2.51
C GLY A 52 -2.93 -8.67 2.78
N GLY A 53 -3.74 -7.66 2.47
CA GLY A 53 -3.51 -6.29 2.92
C GLY A 53 -2.50 -5.48 2.11
N VAL A 54 -1.71 -6.10 1.23
CA VAL A 54 -0.64 -5.42 0.48
C VAL A 54 -1.00 -5.29 -1.00
N VAL A 55 -0.73 -4.13 -1.57
CA VAL A 55 -0.89 -3.84 -2.99
C VAL A 55 0.20 -2.91 -3.49
N ASP A 56 0.55 -3.07 -4.77
CA ASP A 56 1.32 -2.06 -5.51
C ASP A 56 0.39 -1.39 -6.51
N VAL A 57 0.28 -0.07 -6.40
CA VAL A 57 -0.55 0.76 -7.27
C VAL A 57 0.32 1.34 -8.38
N SER A 58 -0.14 1.14 -9.61
CA SER A 58 0.48 1.67 -10.81
C SER A 58 0.47 3.19 -10.82
N VAL A 59 1.60 3.78 -11.19
CA VAL A 59 1.73 5.25 -11.35
C VAL A 59 1.72 5.68 -12.82
N GLN A 60 1.34 4.78 -13.74
CA GLN A 60 1.25 5.11 -15.15
C GLN A 60 0.30 6.30 -15.36
N GLY A 61 0.77 7.30 -16.12
CA GLY A 61 0.03 8.54 -16.36
C GLY A 61 -0.13 9.45 -15.12
N MET A 62 0.64 9.23 -14.05
CA MET A 62 0.68 10.12 -12.89
C MET A 62 1.90 11.03 -12.93
N THR A 63 1.67 12.33 -12.70
CA THR A 63 2.74 13.28 -12.37
C THR A 63 3.28 13.00 -10.96
N ALA A 64 4.45 13.58 -10.61
CA ALA A 64 4.98 13.48 -9.25
C ALA A 64 3.98 13.98 -8.20
N ALA A 65 3.31 15.11 -8.46
CA ALA A 65 2.27 15.64 -7.58
C ALA A 65 1.08 14.69 -7.43
N THR A 66 0.66 14.04 -8.51
CA THR A 66 -0.41 13.04 -8.46
C THR A 66 -0.02 11.83 -7.61
N ARG A 67 1.23 11.33 -7.72
CA ARG A 67 1.71 10.22 -6.89
C ARG A 67 1.63 10.55 -5.40
N VAL A 68 2.09 11.74 -5.02
CA VAL A 68 2.00 12.24 -3.63
C VAL A 68 0.55 12.34 -3.17
N ALA A 69 -0.36 12.85 -4.01
CA ALA A 69 -1.78 12.96 -3.68
C ALA A 69 -2.43 11.57 -3.47
N VAL A 70 -2.13 10.59 -4.34
CA VAL A 70 -2.61 9.21 -4.21
C VAL A 70 -2.08 8.58 -2.93
N THR A 71 -0.77 8.65 -2.66
CA THR A 71 -0.17 8.13 -1.43
C THR A 71 -0.78 8.77 -0.18
N LYS A 72 -1.05 10.09 -0.21
CA LYS A 72 -1.70 10.79 0.90
C LYS A 72 -3.11 10.28 1.17
N VAL A 73 -3.89 10.00 0.12
CA VAL A 73 -5.25 9.44 0.27
C VAL A 73 -5.20 8.01 0.78
N LEU A 74 -4.30 7.17 0.25
CA LEU A 74 -4.10 5.81 0.75
C LEU A 74 -3.76 5.82 2.25
N ARG A 75 -2.84 6.69 2.67
CA ARG A 75 -2.54 6.85 4.10
C ARG A 75 -3.75 7.31 4.92
N ARG A 76 -4.55 8.23 4.38
CA ARG A 76 -5.76 8.74 5.05
C ARG A 76 -6.79 7.65 5.30
N VAL A 77 -6.96 6.69 4.39
CA VAL A 77 -7.89 5.56 4.55
C VAL A 77 -7.29 4.38 5.33
N GLY A 78 -6.05 4.51 5.81
CA GLY A 78 -5.43 3.58 6.76
C GLY A 78 -4.45 2.58 6.16
N PHE A 79 -3.83 2.90 5.02
CA PHE A 79 -2.63 2.22 4.56
C PHE A 79 -1.36 2.86 5.16
N ALA A 80 -0.35 2.06 5.47
CA ALA A 80 1.04 2.50 5.42
C ALA A 80 1.46 2.48 3.96
N ALA A 81 1.79 3.63 3.35
CA ALA A 81 2.01 3.70 1.91
C ALA A 81 3.19 4.60 1.52
N TRP A 82 3.96 4.21 0.50
CA TRP A 82 5.14 4.94 0.03
C TRP A 82 5.17 4.99 -1.49
N VAL A 83 5.60 6.12 -2.07
CA VAL A 83 5.98 6.16 -3.47
C VAL A 83 7.35 5.48 -3.59
N ARG A 84 7.46 4.44 -4.42
CA ARG A 84 8.71 3.74 -4.70
C ARG A 84 9.30 4.22 -6.02
N SER A 85 10.62 4.35 -6.04
CA SER A 85 11.40 4.74 -7.21
C SER A 85 12.47 3.70 -7.57
N PRO A 86 12.94 3.65 -8.83
CA PRO A 86 14.05 2.79 -9.24
C PRO A 86 15.38 3.09 -8.54
N ARG A 87 15.49 4.20 -7.79
CA ARG A 87 16.69 4.51 -7.00
C ARG A 87 16.73 3.75 -5.66
N GLN A 88 15.61 3.16 -5.25
CA GLN A 88 15.46 2.47 -3.96
C GLN A 88 15.55 0.94 -4.09
N GLY A 89 15.56 0.41 -5.32
CA GLY A 89 15.64 -1.02 -5.63
C GLY A 89 15.38 -1.28 -7.11
N ASP A 90 15.50 -2.55 -7.51
CA ASP A 90 15.33 -3.00 -8.89
C ASP A 90 13.85 -3.17 -9.27
N TRP A 91 13.10 -2.07 -9.22
CA TRP A 91 11.69 -2.02 -9.54
C TRP A 91 11.31 -0.70 -10.25
N PRO A 92 10.28 -0.70 -11.10
CA PRO A 92 9.76 0.52 -11.67
C PRO A 92 9.12 1.41 -10.60
N TRP A 93 8.76 2.63 -10.98
CA TRP A 93 7.95 3.47 -10.12
C TRP A 93 6.59 2.82 -9.83
N HIS A 94 6.19 2.80 -8.57
CA HIS A 94 4.87 2.35 -8.12
C HIS A 94 4.56 2.99 -6.74
N ILE A 95 3.35 2.81 -6.22
CA ILE A 95 3.02 3.13 -4.83
C ILE A 95 2.78 1.82 -4.09
N HIS A 96 3.66 1.52 -3.14
CA HIS A 96 3.52 0.35 -2.27
C HIS A 96 2.62 0.72 -1.09
N ALA A 97 1.59 -0.08 -0.81
CA ALA A 97 0.63 0.19 0.27
C ALA A 97 0.27 -1.07 1.06
N VAL A 98 0.39 -0.98 2.38
CA VAL A 98 0.12 -2.04 3.35
C VAL A 98 -1.03 -1.63 4.27
N ALA A 99 -2.13 -2.37 4.25
CA ALA A 99 -3.32 -2.07 5.03
C ALA A 99 -3.03 -2.30 6.52
N ILE A 100 -3.00 -1.22 7.31
CA ILE A 100 -2.67 -1.28 8.74
C ILE A 100 -3.67 -2.19 9.44
N SER A 101 -3.16 -3.06 10.32
CA SER A 101 -3.93 -4.03 11.10
C SER A 101 -4.72 -5.05 10.28
N ASP A 102 -4.35 -5.29 9.02
CA ASP A 102 -4.92 -6.43 8.30
C ASP A 102 -4.47 -7.75 8.96
N THR A 103 -5.42 -8.61 9.30
CA THR A 103 -5.14 -9.86 10.04
C THR A 103 -4.45 -10.92 9.20
N SER A 104 -4.29 -10.67 7.90
CA SER A 104 -3.63 -11.59 6.98
C SER A 104 -2.30 -11.08 6.44
N LEU A 105 -1.75 -9.97 6.97
CA LEU A 105 -0.41 -9.50 6.60
C LEU A 105 0.63 -10.60 6.80
N SER A 106 1.59 -10.71 5.86
CA SER A 106 2.82 -11.49 6.10
C SER A 106 3.67 -10.84 7.20
N GLY A 107 4.62 -11.58 7.78
CA GLY A 107 5.50 -11.05 8.82
C GLY A 107 6.32 -9.84 8.35
N GLN A 108 6.72 -9.85 7.07
CA GLN A 108 7.47 -8.78 6.43
C GLN A 108 6.61 -7.52 6.27
N ALA A 109 5.35 -7.68 5.84
CA ALA A 109 4.42 -6.56 5.75
C ALA A 109 4.07 -5.98 7.15
N GLN A 110 3.96 -6.83 8.18
CA GLN A 110 3.80 -6.37 9.56
C GLN A 110 4.99 -5.53 10.02
N ALA A 111 6.23 -5.95 9.70
CA ALA A 111 7.42 -5.18 10.01
C ALA A 111 7.44 -3.81 9.30
N GLN A 112 6.98 -3.73 8.05
CA GLN A 112 6.84 -2.45 7.35
C GLN A 112 5.80 -1.53 7.99
N VAL A 113 4.69 -2.06 8.50
CA VAL A 113 3.74 -1.26 9.29
C VAL A 113 4.41 -0.75 10.57
N GLY A 114 5.20 -1.58 11.26
CA GLY A 114 5.98 -1.14 12.43
C GLY A 114 6.94 0.02 12.09
N ASP A 115 7.67 -0.11 10.99
CA ASP A 115 8.54 0.95 10.47
C ASP A 115 7.77 2.24 10.17
N TYR A 116 6.57 2.13 9.60
CA TYR A 116 5.71 3.29 9.31
C TYR A 116 5.34 4.06 10.59
N TYR A 117 4.99 3.36 11.68
CA TYR A 117 4.72 3.98 12.98
C TYR A 117 5.95 4.66 13.59
N LEU A 118 7.15 4.21 13.23
CA LEU A 118 8.43 4.80 13.66
C LEU A 118 8.90 5.94 12.73
N GLY A 119 8.13 6.28 11.68
CA GLY A 119 8.53 7.30 10.70
C GLY A 119 9.63 6.83 9.74
N LEU A 120 9.70 5.52 9.49
CA LEU A 120 10.68 4.89 8.60
C LEU A 120 10.03 4.44 7.27
N ASN A 121 10.87 4.23 6.26
CA ASN A 121 10.48 3.99 4.87
C ASN A 121 10.06 2.54 4.56
N GLY A 122 10.05 1.64 5.54
CA GLY A 122 9.69 0.23 5.37
C GLY A 122 10.65 -0.58 4.47
N LEU A 123 11.88 -0.10 4.24
CA LEU A 123 12.92 -0.82 3.52
C LEU A 123 14.00 -1.33 4.49
N ALA A 124 14.82 -2.28 4.04
CA ALA A 124 15.88 -2.89 4.85
C ALA A 124 16.87 -1.86 5.42
N ASN A 125 17.08 -0.73 4.74
CA ASN A 125 17.98 0.33 5.20
C ASN A 125 17.44 1.16 6.36
N LYS A 126 16.16 0.99 6.75
CA LYS A 126 15.51 1.74 7.82
C LYS A 126 15.66 3.26 7.66
N GLY A 127 15.67 3.73 6.42
CA GLY A 127 15.72 5.16 6.12
C GLY A 127 14.45 5.87 6.58
N GLN A 128 14.51 7.20 6.70
CA GLN A 128 13.35 8.02 7.06
C GLN A 128 12.24 7.92 5.99
N ASP A 129 10.99 7.91 6.43
CA ASP A 129 9.82 8.07 5.56
C ASP A 129 9.81 9.48 4.95
N ASP A 130 9.86 9.54 3.62
CA ASP A 130 9.81 10.78 2.82
C ASP A 130 8.42 11.06 2.23
N GLY A 131 7.42 10.22 2.57
CA GLY A 131 6.06 10.34 2.08
C GLY A 131 5.24 11.44 2.77
N PRO A 132 4.03 11.74 2.26
CA PRO A 132 3.16 12.75 2.83
C PRO A 132 2.72 12.39 4.26
N ALA A 133 2.94 13.31 5.20
CA ALA A 133 2.50 13.14 6.59
C ALA A 133 0.97 13.25 6.72
N VAL A 134 0.36 12.26 7.37
CA VAL A 134 -1.04 12.27 7.82
C VAL A 134 -1.12 11.60 9.19
N PRO A 135 -2.14 11.89 10.02
CA PRO A 135 -2.35 11.14 11.25
C PRO A 135 -2.57 9.66 10.93
N ILE A 136 -1.68 8.81 11.43
CA ILE A 136 -1.74 7.35 11.26
C ILE A 136 -3.03 6.85 11.92
N ARG A 137 -3.76 6.01 11.19
CA ARG A 137 -5.00 5.40 11.64
C ARG A 137 -5.25 4.10 10.90
N THR A 138 -6.06 3.23 11.48
CA THR A 138 -6.61 2.05 10.84
C THR A 138 -7.80 2.40 9.95
N TRP A 139 -8.20 1.47 9.09
CA TRP A 139 -9.43 1.59 8.30
C TRP A 139 -10.67 1.76 9.19
N GLU A 140 -10.72 1.03 10.30
CA GLU A 140 -11.83 1.06 11.24
C GLU A 140 -11.95 2.41 11.94
N GLU A 141 -10.83 3.04 12.31
CA GLU A 141 -10.80 4.39 12.85
C GLU A 141 -11.18 5.46 11.80
N TYR A 142 -10.80 5.25 10.53
CA TYR A 142 -11.23 6.12 9.44
C TYR A 142 -12.76 6.11 9.27
N ARG A 143 -13.38 4.92 9.26
CA ARG A 143 -14.82 4.75 9.02
C ARG A 143 -15.73 5.28 10.14
N ARG A 144 -15.20 5.50 11.33
CA ARG A 144 -15.96 6.04 12.48
C ARG A 144 -16.15 7.56 12.42
N ARG A 145 -15.54 8.24 11.45
CA ARG A 145 -15.54 9.70 11.33
C ARG A 145 -16.39 10.19 10.16
#